data_AF-B0D704-F1
#
_entry.id   AF-B0D704-F1
#
_cell.length_a   1.000
_cell.length_b   1.000
_cell.length_c   1.000
_cell.angle_alpha   90.00
_cell.angle_beta   90.00
_cell.angle_gamma   90.00
#
_symmetry.space_group_name_H-M   'P 1'
#
loop_
_entity.id
_entity.type
_entity.pdbx_description
1 polymer ?
#
loop_
_entity_poly.entity_id
_entity_poly.type
_entity_poly.pdbx_seq_one_letter_code
_entity_poly.pdbx_strand_id
1 'polypeptide(L)'
;MRSFLTIFTLLIGSTLTSAMVARDSTPFNTPCALYTCPLTDQRSQGLLLSDSSASSDLINCTYALRPTYHLCVYSKTTGVLTADNDAGNCPSKAVCSTSSRRRRDALPQSPRLRSSVARQVDTSPLKARSQLGSAKRAK
;
A
#
# COMPACT_ATOMS: atom_id res chain seq x y z
N MET A 1 31.22 -16.21 -54.27
CA MET A 1 30.26 -15.40 -53.49
C MET A 1 29.19 -16.28 -52.84
N ARG A 2 29.57 -17.18 -51.91
CA ARG A 2 28.62 -18.02 -51.14
C ARG A 2 28.96 -18.12 -49.65
N SER A 3 30.09 -17.54 -49.23
CA SER A 3 30.64 -17.72 -47.88
C SER A 3 30.36 -16.56 -46.92
N PHE A 4 29.76 -15.46 -47.39
CA PHE A 4 29.44 -14.30 -46.56
C PHE A 4 28.02 -14.35 -45.96
N LEU A 5 27.15 -15.22 -46.48
CA LEU A 5 25.75 -15.30 -46.08
C LEU A 5 25.52 -16.16 -44.82
N THR A 6 26.52 -16.96 -44.41
CA THR A 6 26.46 -17.79 -43.20
C THR A 6 26.95 -17.06 -41.95
N ILE A 7 27.71 -15.97 -42.10
CA ILE A 7 28.19 -15.17 -40.97
C ILE A 7 27.06 -14.26 -40.44
N PHE A 8 26.18 -13.78 -41.32
CA PHE A 8 25.11 -12.85 -40.93
C PHE A 8 23.95 -13.52 -40.16
N THR A 9 23.77 -14.83 -40.25
CA THR A 9 22.68 -15.55 -39.57
C THR A 9 23.02 -15.98 -38.15
N LEU A 10 24.30 -16.06 -37.79
CA LEU A 10 24.73 -16.44 -36.43
C LEU A 10 24.75 -15.27 -35.44
N LEU A 11 24.59 -14.02 -35.89
CA LEU A 11 24.62 -12.84 -35.02
C LEU A 11 23.25 -12.42 -34.45
N ILE A 12 22.16 -13.09 -34.86
CA ILE A 12 20.79 -12.74 -34.44
C ILE A 12 20.32 -13.58 -33.22
N GLY A 13 21.14 -14.55 -32.78
CA GLY A 13 20.72 -15.56 -31.80
C GLY A 13 20.89 -15.20 -30.32
N SER A 14 21.38 -14.02 -29.97
CA SER A 14 21.77 -13.72 -28.60
C SER A 14 21.36 -12.31 -28.19
N THR A 15 20.17 -12.17 -27.62
CA THR A 15 19.89 -11.34 -26.43
C THR A 15 18.39 -11.28 -26.23
N LEU A 16 17.83 -12.02 -25.27
CA LEU A 16 16.63 -11.66 -24.51
C LEU A 16 16.38 -12.70 -23.39
N THR A 17 17.39 -12.94 -22.56
CA THR A 17 17.17 -13.44 -21.19
C THR A 17 16.83 -12.23 -20.31
N SER A 18 15.56 -11.86 -20.28
CA SER A 18 15.05 -10.94 -19.26
C SER A 18 15.05 -11.68 -17.92
N ALA A 19 16.08 -11.43 -17.11
CA ALA A 19 16.10 -11.81 -15.72
C ALA A 19 14.91 -11.14 -15.03
N MET A 20 13.92 -11.93 -14.63
CA MET A 20 12.95 -11.57 -13.61
C MET A 20 13.69 -11.40 -12.29
N VAL A 21 14.29 -10.23 -12.09
CA VAL A 21 14.76 -9.80 -10.77
C VAL A 21 13.51 -9.62 -9.93
N ALA A 22 13.23 -10.58 -9.06
CA ALA A 22 12.34 -10.38 -7.93
C ALA A 22 12.86 -9.13 -7.20
N ARG A 23 12.03 -8.09 -7.13
CA ARG A 23 12.35 -6.91 -6.32
C ARG A 23 12.34 -7.36 -4.87
N ASP A 24 13.51 -7.75 -4.36
CA ASP A 24 13.75 -7.84 -2.93
C ASP A 24 13.35 -6.49 -2.34
N SER A 25 12.41 -6.51 -1.39
CA SER A 25 12.07 -5.32 -0.61
C SER A 25 13.21 -5.05 0.37
N THR A 26 14.36 -4.62 -0.15
CA THR A 26 15.38 -3.95 0.64
C THR A 26 14.71 -2.75 1.29
N PRO A 27 14.81 -2.59 2.62
CA PRO A 27 14.34 -1.38 3.29
C PRO A 27 15.14 -0.22 2.71
N PHE A 28 14.50 0.52 1.80
CA PHE A 28 15.12 1.63 1.11
C PHE A 28 15.27 2.74 2.15
N ASN A 29 16.50 3.16 2.43
CA ASN A 29 16.82 4.33 3.29
C ASN A 29 16.31 5.66 2.70
N THR A 30 15.31 5.63 1.82
CA THR A 30 14.59 6.82 1.40
C THR A 30 13.73 7.31 2.56
N PRO A 31 13.93 8.56 3.02
CA PRO A 31 13.17 9.13 4.14
C PRO A 31 11.67 9.25 3.83
N CYS A 32 11.27 9.08 2.58
CA CYS A 32 9.89 9.10 2.15
C CYS A 32 9.56 7.99 1.16
N ALA A 33 8.42 7.32 1.37
CA ALA A 33 7.94 6.26 0.48
C ALA A 33 7.28 6.81 -0.80
N LEU A 34 6.65 7.99 -0.71
CA LEU A 34 5.97 8.64 -1.83
C LEU A 34 5.89 10.15 -1.57
N TYR A 35 6.29 10.96 -2.54
CA TYR A 35 6.02 12.40 -2.50
C TYR A 35 4.72 12.73 -3.24
N THR A 36 3.98 13.69 -2.71
CA THR A 36 2.71 14.18 -3.28
C THR A 36 2.69 15.71 -3.31
N CYS A 37 1.88 16.29 -4.19
CA CYS A 37 1.70 17.74 -4.25
C CYS A 37 1.25 18.31 -2.90
N PRO A 38 1.82 19.43 -2.45
CA PRO A 38 1.26 20.23 -1.36
C PRO A 38 -0.19 20.61 -1.65
N LEU A 39 -1.05 20.61 -0.63
CA LEU A 39 -2.46 20.98 -0.78
C LEU A 39 -2.65 22.46 -1.14
N THR A 40 -1.70 23.30 -0.73
CA THR A 40 -1.67 24.72 -1.06
C THR A 40 -0.28 25.18 -1.45
N ASP A 41 -0.20 26.23 -2.27
CA ASP A 41 1.04 26.95 -2.54
C ASP A 41 1.43 27.88 -1.36
N GLN A 42 2.50 28.67 -1.52
CA GLN A 42 2.91 29.65 -0.51
C GLN A 42 1.91 30.81 -0.33
N ARG A 43 1.02 31.04 -1.30
CA ARG A 43 -0.06 32.05 -1.24
C ARG A 43 -1.40 31.47 -0.79
N SER A 44 -1.40 30.26 -0.25
CA SER A 44 -2.61 29.55 0.22
C SER A 44 -3.64 29.26 -0.90
N GLN A 45 -3.22 29.23 -2.15
CA GLN A 45 -4.04 28.78 -3.27
C GLN A 45 -4.18 27.27 -3.26
N GLY A 46 -5.39 26.78 -3.52
CA GLY A 46 -5.68 25.35 -3.51
C GLY A 46 -5.07 24.62 -4.70
N LEU A 47 -4.60 23.39 -4.44
CA LEU A 47 -4.23 22.43 -5.48
C LEU A 47 -5.45 22.11 -6.35
N LEU A 48 -5.30 22.31 -7.66
CA LEU A 48 -6.35 22.04 -8.64
C LEU A 48 -6.14 20.67 -9.29
N LEU A 49 -4.94 20.44 -9.83
CA LEU A 49 -4.56 19.19 -10.47
C LEU A 49 -3.17 18.74 -9.98
N SER A 50 -2.99 17.43 -9.90
CA SER A 50 -1.71 16.79 -9.60
C SER A 50 -1.49 15.66 -10.61
N ASP A 51 -0.54 15.85 -11.52
CA ASP A 51 -0.15 14.84 -12.49
C ASP A 51 1.22 14.28 -12.16
N SER A 52 1.35 12.96 -12.22
CA SER A 52 2.62 12.29 -11.95
C SER A 52 2.91 11.32 -13.08
N SER A 53 3.75 11.70 -14.04
CA SER A 53 4.04 10.86 -15.21
C SER A 53 4.86 9.63 -14.80
N ALA A 54 4.50 8.42 -15.21
CA ALA A 54 5.29 7.23 -14.88
C ALA A 54 6.69 7.21 -15.51
N SER A 55 6.89 7.97 -16.60
CA SER A 55 8.13 8.00 -17.39
C SER A 55 9.13 9.07 -16.96
N SER A 56 8.68 10.17 -16.33
CA SER A 56 9.57 11.18 -15.76
C SER A 56 9.49 11.12 -14.23
N ASP A 57 10.64 11.22 -13.57
CA ASP A 57 10.77 11.26 -12.10
C ASP A 57 10.27 12.60 -11.52
N LEU A 58 9.19 13.15 -12.08
CA LEU A 58 8.63 14.46 -11.79
C LEU A 58 7.14 14.39 -11.42
N ILE A 59 6.73 15.30 -10.55
CA ILE A 59 5.37 15.54 -10.10
C ILE A 59 5.00 16.95 -10.51
N ASN A 60 3.92 17.09 -11.28
CA ASN A 60 3.38 18.36 -11.75
C ASN A 60 2.19 18.76 -10.88
N CYS A 61 2.31 19.86 -10.15
CA CYS A 61 1.28 20.38 -9.26
C CYS A 61 0.75 21.70 -9.80
N THR A 62 -0.53 21.73 -10.17
CA THR A 62 -1.19 22.92 -10.68
C THR A 62 -2.05 23.54 -9.59
N TYR A 63 -1.78 24.79 -9.23
CA TYR A 63 -2.52 25.55 -8.23
C TYR A 63 -3.44 26.58 -8.90
N ALA A 64 -4.61 26.78 -8.32
CA ALA A 64 -5.59 27.74 -8.81
C ALA A 64 -5.33 29.13 -8.20
N LEU A 65 -4.72 30.04 -8.96
CA LEU A 65 -4.62 31.45 -8.58
C LEU A 65 -5.52 32.27 -9.48
N ARG A 66 -6.77 32.52 -9.09
CA ARG A 66 -7.71 33.26 -9.95
C ARG A 66 -7.09 34.59 -10.42
N PRO A 67 -7.09 34.90 -11.73
CA PRO A 67 -7.75 34.20 -12.85
C PRO A 67 -6.88 33.15 -13.59
N THR A 68 -5.64 32.94 -13.18
CA THR A 68 -4.64 32.08 -13.81
C THR A 68 -4.44 30.75 -13.08
N TYR A 69 -3.52 29.94 -13.60
CA TYR A 69 -3.04 28.72 -12.96
C TYR A 69 -1.52 28.79 -12.91
N HIS A 70 -0.94 28.21 -11.85
CA HIS A 70 0.51 28.11 -11.72
C HIS A 70 0.93 26.67 -11.59
N LEU A 71 2.11 26.37 -12.13
CA LEU A 71 2.65 25.03 -12.21
C LEU A 71 3.94 24.93 -11.40
N CYS A 72 3.92 24.11 -10.36
CA CYS A 72 5.09 23.73 -9.60
C CYS A 72 5.49 22.30 -9.96
N VAL A 73 6.75 22.09 -10.31
CA VAL A 73 7.27 20.77 -10.67
C VAL A 73 8.24 20.30 -9.59
N TYR A 74 8.05 19.09 -9.10
CA TYR A 74 8.86 18.50 -8.02
C TYR A 74 9.47 17.18 -8.46
N SER A 75 10.61 16.81 -7.86
CA SER A 75 11.19 15.48 -7.99
C SER A 75 10.37 14.44 -7.23
N LYS A 76 10.05 13.32 -7.88
CA LYS A 76 9.40 12.14 -7.26
C LYS A 76 10.26 11.45 -6.21
N THR A 77 11.58 11.55 -6.33
CA THR A 77 12.53 10.80 -5.51
C THR A 77 13.00 11.59 -4.29
N THR A 78 13.16 12.91 -4.45
CA THR A 78 13.66 13.79 -3.38
C THR A 78 12.60 14.73 -2.82
N GLY A 79 11.49 14.93 -3.54
CA GLY A 79 10.47 15.91 -3.22
C GLY A 79 10.89 17.35 -3.42
N VAL A 80 12.10 17.63 -3.91
CA VAL A 80 12.61 18.99 -4.10
C VAL A 80 11.96 19.63 -5.33
N LEU A 81 11.65 20.92 -5.23
CA LEU A 81 11.15 21.73 -6.35
C LEU A 81 12.20 21.79 -7.46
N THR A 82 11.83 21.33 -8.66
CA THR A 82 12.68 21.32 -9.85
C THR A 82 12.38 22.48 -10.79
N ALA A 83 11.12 22.95 -10.83
CA ALA A 83 10.76 24.14 -11.59
C ALA A 83 9.65 24.93 -10.89
N ASP A 84 9.86 26.24 -10.78
CA ASP A 84 8.93 27.21 -10.22
C ASP A 84 8.36 28.07 -11.35
N ASN A 85 7.12 27.79 -11.77
CA ASN A 85 6.41 28.61 -12.74
C ASN A 85 5.35 29.50 -12.06
N ASP A 86 5.61 29.88 -10.80
CA ASP A 86 4.75 30.70 -9.95
C ASP A 86 5.52 31.85 -9.29
N ALA A 87 6.56 32.38 -9.95
CA ALA A 87 7.31 33.56 -9.49
C ALA A 87 7.79 33.47 -8.02
N GLY A 88 8.14 32.28 -7.53
CA GLY A 88 8.60 32.08 -6.15
C GLY A 88 7.55 31.53 -5.18
N ASN A 89 6.30 31.36 -5.61
CA ASN A 89 5.21 30.95 -4.71
C ASN A 89 5.07 29.43 -4.59
N CYS A 90 5.87 28.66 -5.32
CA CYS A 90 5.91 27.22 -5.16
C CYS A 90 6.53 26.85 -3.80
N PRO A 91 5.90 25.94 -3.03
CA PRO A 91 6.57 25.32 -1.88
C PRO A 91 7.93 24.75 -2.27
N SER A 92 8.93 24.87 -1.40
CA SER A 92 10.29 24.38 -1.70
C SER A 92 10.39 22.86 -1.72
N LYS A 93 9.42 22.17 -1.09
CA LYS A 93 9.33 20.71 -1.04
C LYS A 93 7.89 20.22 -1.20
N ALA A 94 7.76 19.10 -1.90
CA ALA A 94 6.57 18.28 -1.95
C ALA A 94 6.32 17.58 -0.60
N VAL A 95 5.07 17.19 -0.36
CA VAL A 95 4.66 16.54 0.88
C VAL A 95 5.11 15.08 0.86
N CYS A 96 5.78 14.67 1.93
CA CYS A 96 6.12 13.28 2.14
C CYS A 96 4.89 12.50 2.62
N SER A 97 4.32 11.67 1.76
CA SER A 97 3.27 10.71 2.12
C SER A 97 3.94 9.40 2.57
N THR A 98 4.35 9.35 3.83
CA THR A 98 4.59 8.05 4.45
C THR A 98 3.23 7.38 4.58
N SER A 99 3.06 6.19 3.99
CA SER A 99 1.97 5.32 4.41
C SER A 99 2.23 4.94 5.87
N SER A 100 1.82 5.81 6.79
CA SER A 100 1.36 5.38 8.08
C SER A 100 0.27 4.37 7.72
N ARG A 101 0.62 3.07 7.69
CA ARG A 101 -0.37 2.05 8.03
C ARG A 101 -0.93 2.61 9.32
N ARG A 102 -2.13 3.20 9.26
CA ARG A 102 -2.92 3.44 10.46
C ARG A 102 -2.78 2.13 11.19
N ARG A 103 -2.04 2.12 12.30
CA ARG A 103 -2.15 1.02 13.24
C ARG A 103 -3.63 1.05 13.49
N ARG A 104 -4.36 0.10 12.90
CA ARG A 104 -5.70 -0.20 13.36
C ARG A 104 -5.39 -0.57 14.79
N ASP A 105 -5.59 0.38 15.70
CA ASP A 105 -5.51 0.13 17.11
C ASP A 105 -6.31 -1.15 17.29
N ALA A 106 -5.60 -2.22 17.62
CA ALA A 106 -6.22 -3.52 17.71
C ALA A 106 -7.37 -3.30 18.69
N LEU A 107 -8.61 -3.48 18.21
CA LEU A 107 -9.79 -3.33 19.04
C LEU A 107 -9.51 -4.08 20.34
N PRO A 108 -9.82 -3.51 21.52
CA PRO A 108 -9.49 -4.11 22.79
C PRO A 108 -9.97 -5.56 22.77
N GLN A 109 -8.99 -6.47 22.88
CA GLN A 109 -9.25 -7.90 22.83
C GLN A 109 -10.16 -8.21 24.02
N SER A 110 -11.34 -8.77 23.74
CA SER A 110 -12.27 -9.14 24.80
C SER A 110 -11.55 -10.06 25.80
N PRO A 111 -11.79 -9.92 27.12
CA PRO A 111 -11.14 -10.76 28.10
C PRO A 111 -11.39 -12.22 27.76
N ARG A 112 -10.31 -12.98 27.50
CA ARG A 112 -10.42 -14.43 27.43
C ARG A 112 -10.82 -14.91 28.81
N LEU A 113 -12.11 -15.23 28.99
CA LEU A 113 -12.57 -15.99 30.13
C LEU A 113 -11.75 -17.28 30.15
N ARG A 114 -10.84 -17.40 31.12
CA ARG A 114 -10.19 -18.67 31.43
C ARG A 114 -11.32 -19.63 31.79
N SER A 115 -11.65 -20.51 30.85
CA SER A 115 -12.60 -21.58 31.09
C SER A 115 -11.96 -22.57 32.06
N SER A 116 -12.02 -22.25 33.35
CA SER A 116 -11.92 -23.22 34.43
C SER A 116 -13.28 -23.23 35.09
N VAL A 117 -14.20 -24.03 34.55
CA VAL A 117 -15.27 -24.77 35.23
C VAL A 117 -16.03 -25.40 34.07
N ALA A 118 -15.62 -26.60 33.66
CA ALA A 118 -16.58 -27.53 33.11
C ALA A 118 -17.59 -27.77 34.26
N ARG A 119 -18.80 -27.20 34.15
CA ARG A 119 -19.90 -27.58 35.03
C ARG A 119 -20.10 -29.07 34.83
N GLN A 120 -19.72 -29.86 35.83
CA GLN A 120 -20.03 -31.27 35.89
C GLN A 120 -21.57 -31.35 35.90
N VAL A 121 -22.15 -31.81 34.79
CA VAL A 121 -23.58 -32.02 34.67
C VAL A 121 -23.94 -33.10 35.68
N ASP A 122 -24.72 -32.76 36.70
CA ASP A 122 -25.21 -33.77 37.64
C ASP A 122 -26.20 -34.67 36.90
N THR A 123 -25.76 -35.89 36.59
CA THR A 123 -26.53 -36.90 35.86
C THR A 123 -27.49 -37.69 36.77
N SER A 124 -27.53 -37.41 38.06
CA SER A 124 -28.43 -38.07 39.03
C SER A 124 -29.91 -38.13 38.58
N PRO A 125 -30.53 -37.07 38.03
CA PRO A 125 -31.94 -37.13 37.59
C PRO A 125 -32.15 -37.96 36.31
N LEU A 126 -31.11 -38.22 35.51
CA LEU A 126 -31.21 -39.05 34.30
C LEU A 126 -31.26 -40.55 34.63
N LYS A 127 -30.65 -40.97 35.75
CA LYS A 127 -30.61 -42.37 36.17
C LYS A 127 -31.98 -42.85 36.69
N ALA A 128 -32.70 -42.00 37.43
CA ALA A 128 -34.03 -42.32 37.96
C ALA A 128 -35.06 -42.64 36.85
N ARG A 129 -34.99 -41.93 35.72
CA ARG A 129 -35.92 -42.12 34.59
C ARG A 129 -35.74 -43.46 33.87
N SER A 130 -34.52 -44.00 33.84
CA SER A 130 -34.22 -45.30 33.21
C SER A 130 -34.85 -46.49 33.96
N GLN A 131 -34.97 -46.39 35.29
CA GLN A 131 -35.49 -47.47 36.12
C GLN A 131 -37.02 -47.55 36.07
N LEU A 132 -37.71 -46.41 36.01
CA LEU A 132 -39.18 -46.36 35.84
C LEU A 132 -39.64 -46.87 34.46
N GLY A 133 -38.84 -46.65 33.41
CA GLY A 133 -39.14 -47.18 32.07
C GLY A 133 -39.01 -48.70 31.97
N SER A 134 -38.08 -49.30 32.73
CA SER A 134 -37.83 -50.74 32.70
C SER A 134 -38.87 -51.53 33.50
N ALA A 135 -39.39 -50.97 34.60
CA ALA A 135 -40.45 -51.60 35.41
C ALA A 135 -41.80 -51.72 34.67
N LYS A 136 -42.02 -50.94 33.61
CA LYS A 136 -43.28 -50.95 32.84
C LYS A 136 -43.28 -51.93 31.65
N ARG A 137 -42.14 -52.55 31.33
CA ARG A 137 -41.97 -53.44 30.16
C ARG A 137 -41.89 -54.93 30.52
N ALA A 138 -41.96 -55.27 31.80
CA ALA A 138 -41.90 -56.65 32.30
C ALA A 138 -43.28 -57.16 32.77
N LYS A 139 -44.34 -56.88 32.00
CA LYS A 139 -45.65 -57.49 32.21
C LYS A 139 -46.33 -57.77 30.88
#